data_AF-A0A7X4Y3R1-F1
#
_entry.id   AF-A0A7X4Y3R1-F1
#
_cell.length_a   1.000
_cell.length_b   1.000
_cell.length_c   1.000
_cell.angle_alpha   90.00
_cell.angle_beta   90.00
_cell.angle_gamma   90.00
#
_symmetry.space_group_name_H-M   'P 1'
#
loop_
_entity.id
_entity.type
_entity.pdbx_description
1 polymer ?
#
loop_
_entity_poly.entity_id
_entity_poly.type
_entity_poly.pdbx_seq_one_letter_code
_entity_poly.pdbx_strand_id
1 'polypeptide(L)'
;LKGILSNLRVDTNTPTLLSGGGAKLKGLRQLFGGLIENPYCQPEYTSAFGASLKYVLKTPYPDFVKRELSPQELRWAGFSLVGGLLLFGLAYFGTERLWSVEPLREKERTEFKKLFPNAPVRAVREQVLSKASKEESFQLSQKLSELSTKLSSDLKLYSLEFSKDSLLVKGEGKEEVVRGLSPKSVKKTPSGTLEFELELR
;
A
#
# COMPACT_ATOMS: atom_id res chain seq x y z
N LEU A 1 -23.16 10.88 -19.99
CA LEU A 1 -22.63 9.76 -20.80
C LEU A 1 -22.93 9.91 -22.29
N LYS A 2 -24.20 10.03 -22.73
CA LYS A 2 -24.53 10.28 -24.15
C LYS A 2 -23.80 11.50 -24.75
N GLY A 3 -23.69 12.61 -23.99
CA GLY A 3 -22.92 13.79 -24.40
C GLY A 3 -21.39 13.60 -24.52
N ILE A 4 -20.81 12.61 -23.82
CA ILE A 4 -19.39 12.27 -23.95
C ILE A 4 -19.17 11.45 -25.22
N LEU A 5 -20.07 10.51 -25.50
CA LEU A 5 -20.02 9.67 -26.70
C LEU A 5 -20.23 10.50 -27.99
N SER A 6 -21.12 11.50 -27.96
CA SER A 6 -21.29 12.42 -29.10
C SER A 6 -20.05 13.28 -29.35
N ASN A 7 -19.34 13.72 -28.30
CA ASN A 7 -18.09 14.47 -28.42
C ASN A 7 -16.94 13.60 -28.97
N LEU A 8 -17.00 12.29 -28.72
CA LEU A 8 -16.05 11.31 -29.27
C LEU A 8 -16.44 10.83 -30.68
N ARG A 9 -17.50 11.39 -31.29
CA ARG A 9 -18.07 10.95 -32.58
C ARG A 9 -18.39 9.46 -32.62
N VAL A 10 -18.76 8.88 -31.48
CA VAL A 10 -19.20 7.49 -31.40
C VAL A 10 -20.69 7.43 -31.71
N ASP A 11 -21.03 6.84 -32.87
CA ASP A 11 -22.42 6.52 -33.17
C ASP A 11 -22.89 5.36 -32.29
N THR A 12 -24.02 5.56 -31.61
CA THR A 12 -24.59 4.58 -30.68
C THR A 12 -25.58 3.62 -31.36
N ASN A 13 -25.92 3.89 -32.62
CA ASN A 13 -26.85 3.08 -33.40
C ASN A 13 -26.14 2.10 -34.34
N THR A 14 -24.82 2.15 -34.45
CA THR A 14 -24.04 1.21 -35.26
C THR A 14 -23.85 -0.12 -34.54
N PRO A 15 -23.64 -1.22 -35.30
CA PRO A 15 -23.35 -2.52 -34.71
C PRO A 15 -22.09 -2.44 -33.83
N THR A 16 -22.27 -2.64 -32.53
CA THR A 16 -21.24 -2.43 -31.51
C THR A 16 -21.02 -3.70 -30.70
N LEU A 17 -19.78 -4.19 -30.65
CA LEU A 17 -19.38 -5.31 -29.81
C LEU A 17 -18.62 -4.79 -28.57
N LEU A 18 -19.11 -5.10 -27.37
CA LEU A 18 -18.42 -4.75 -26.14
C LEU A 18 -17.42 -5.86 -25.77
N SER A 19 -16.14 -5.51 -25.67
CA SER A 19 -15.05 -6.43 -25.29
C SER A 19 -14.30 -5.95 -24.04
N GLY A 20 -13.60 -6.87 -23.38
CA GLY A 20 -12.84 -6.62 -22.15
C GLY A 20 -13.70 -6.64 -20.88
N GLY A 21 -13.05 -6.55 -19.71
CA GLY A 21 -13.74 -6.61 -18.40
C GLY A 21 -14.70 -5.44 -18.14
N GLY A 22 -14.45 -4.28 -18.76
CA GLY A 22 -15.34 -3.12 -18.67
C GLY A 22 -16.72 -3.34 -19.30
N ALA A 23 -16.87 -4.33 -20.18
CA ALA A 23 -18.15 -4.65 -20.84
C ALA A 23 -19.25 -5.12 -19.87
N LYS A 24 -18.88 -5.54 -18.66
CA LYS A 24 -19.83 -5.97 -17.60
C LYS A 24 -20.34 -4.82 -16.73
N LEU A 25 -19.89 -3.58 -16.96
CA LEU A 25 -20.37 -2.42 -16.21
C LEU A 25 -21.89 -2.24 -16.37
N LYS A 26 -22.59 -2.11 -15.24
CA LYS A 26 -24.04 -1.89 -15.21
C LYS A 26 -24.39 -0.61 -15.97
N GLY A 27 -25.42 -0.68 -16.82
CA GLY A 27 -25.90 0.45 -17.62
C GLY A 27 -25.11 0.72 -18.91
N LEU A 28 -23.94 0.11 -19.12
CA LEU A 28 -23.14 0.33 -20.34
C LEU A 28 -23.85 -0.18 -21.60
N ARG A 29 -24.48 -1.35 -21.51
CA ARG A 29 -25.26 -1.95 -22.61
C ARG A 29 -26.44 -1.09 -23.05
N GLN A 30 -27.04 -0.32 -22.14
CA GLN A 30 -28.19 0.55 -22.42
C GLN A 30 -27.81 1.81 -23.21
N LEU A 31 -26.51 2.09 -23.35
CA LEU A 31 -26.01 3.25 -24.10
C LEU A 31 -25.93 2.98 -25.61
N PHE A 32 -25.95 1.71 -26.04
CA PHE A 32 -25.81 1.32 -27.44
C PHE A 32 -27.07 0.61 -27.92
N GLY A 33 -27.68 1.10 -29.00
CA GLY A 33 -28.88 0.51 -29.61
C GLY A 33 -28.59 -0.70 -30.49
N GLY A 34 -27.38 -0.77 -31.08
CA GLY A 34 -26.93 -1.83 -31.99
C GLY A 34 -25.99 -2.85 -31.34
N LEU A 35 -26.27 -3.33 -30.13
CA LEU A 35 -25.34 -4.23 -29.43
C LEU A 35 -25.25 -5.61 -30.11
N ILE A 36 -24.05 -6.03 -30.46
CA ILE A 36 -23.74 -7.40 -30.91
C ILE A 36 -23.31 -8.22 -29.70
N GLU A 37 -23.94 -9.38 -29.50
CA GLU A 37 -23.50 -10.36 -28.51
C GLU A 37 -22.66 -11.45 -29.17
N ASN A 38 -21.51 -11.78 -28.56
CA ASN A 38 -20.70 -12.92 -28.96
C ASN A 38 -21.11 -14.15 -28.13
N PRO A 39 -21.75 -15.19 -28.73
CA PRO A 39 -22.20 -16.35 -27.98
C PRO A 39 -21.07 -17.32 -27.61
N TYR A 40 -19.88 -17.17 -28.20
CA TYR A 40 -18.81 -18.17 -28.11
C TYR A 40 -17.85 -17.94 -26.95
N CYS A 41 -17.84 -16.74 -26.35
CA CYS A 41 -16.97 -16.45 -25.21
C CYS A 41 -17.49 -15.27 -24.39
N GLN A 42 -16.98 -15.15 -23.16
CA GLN A 42 -17.25 -13.96 -22.34
C GLN A 42 -16.59 -12.71 -22.95
N PRO A 43 -17.13 -11.50 -22.68
CA PRO A 43 -16.58 -10.24 -23.21
C PRO A 43 -15.09 -10.04 -22.95
N GLU A 44 -14.59 -10.49 -21.79
CA GLU A 44 -13.17 -10.45 -21.41
C GLU A 44 -12.27 -11.14 -22.42
N TYR A 45 -12.76 -12.24 -22.99
CA TYR A 45 -11.99 -13.08 -23.90
C TYR A 45 -12.27 -12.77 -25.36
N THR A 46 -13.18 -11.85 -25.67
CA THR A 46 -13.60 -11.57 -27.05
C THR A 46 -12.43 -11.16 -27.96
N SER A 47 -11.51 -10.33 -27.46
CA SER A 47 -10.32 -9.92 -28.23
C SER A 47 -9.34 -11.09 -28.44
N ALA A 48 -9.13 -11.91 -27.42
CA ALA A 48 -8.25 -13.08 -27.50
C ALA A 48 -8.84 -14.17 -28.41
N PHE A 49 -10.15 -14.40 -28.31
CA PHE A 49 -10.93 -15.28 -29.18
C PHE A 49 -10.79 -14.83 -30.64
N GLY A 50 -11.06 -13.55 -30.93
CA GLY A 50 -10.84 -12.97 -32.26
C GLY A 50 -9.42 -13.21 -32.75
N ALA A 51 -8.41 -12.84 -31.96
CA ALA A 51 -7.00 -13.05 -32.30
C ALA A 51 -6.64 -14.51 -32.59
N SER A 52 -7.25 -15.46 -31.88
CA SER A 52 -6.98 -16.90 -32.01
C SER A 52 -7.54 -17.51 -33.30
N LEU A 53 -8.56 -16.89 -33.90
CA LEU A 53 -9.13 -17.35 -35.18
C LEU A 53 -8.07 -17.41 -36.29
N LYS A 54 -6.98 -16.63 -36.15
CA LYS A 54 -5.84 -16.64 -37.07
C LYS A 54 -5.14 -18.00 -37.23
N TYR A 55 -5.27 -18.87 -36.22
CA TYR A 55 -4.65 -20.19 -36.21
C TYR A 55 -5.61 -21.30 -36.66
N VAL A 56 -6.91 -21.02 -36.73
CA VAL A 56 -7.96 -22.03 -36.98
C VAL A 56 -8.59 -21.86 -38.36
N LEU A 57 -8.76 -20.61 -38.81
CA LEU A 57 -9.37 -20.30 -40.10
C LEU A 57 -8.31 -20.07 -41.17
N LYS A 58 -8.55 -20.57 -42.39
CA LYS A 58 -7.66 -20.35 -43.56
C LYS A 58 -7.57 -18.86 -43.94
N THR A 59 -8.68 -18.13 -43.82
CA THR A 59 -8.78 -16.68 -44.10
C THR A 59 -9.56 -16.00 -42.97
N PRO A 60 -8.95 -15.87 -41.77
CA PRO A 60 -9.63 -15.40 -40.56
C PRO A 60 -10.06 -13.94 -40.64
N TYR A 61 -9.36 -13.16 -41.47
CA TYR A 61 -9.58 -11.74 -41.63
C TYR A 61 -9.46 -11.39 -43.12
N PRO A 62 -10.55 -11.55 -43.89
CA PRO A 62 -10.51 -11.32 -45.34
C PRO A 62 -10.09 -9.89 -45.70
N ASP A 63 -10.40 -8.93 -44.82
CA ASP A 63 -10.04 -7.52 -45.00
C ASP A 63 -8.70 -7.13 -44.36
N PHE A 64 -8.03 -8.06 -43.66
CA PHE A 64 -6.75 -7.76 -43.02
C PHE A 64 -5.62 -7.87 -44.03
N VAL A 65 -5.30 -6.74 -44.62
CA VAL A 65 -4.06 -6.59 -45.39
C VAL A 65 -2.90 -6.60 -44.40
N LYS A 66 -2.01 -7.61 -44.51
CA LYS A 66 -0.72 -7.59 -43.81
C LYS A 66 0.05 -6.36 -44.27
N ARG A 67 -0.02 -5.28 -43.51
CA ARG A 67 0.77 -4.07 -43.71
C ARG A 67 1.94 -4.12 -42.72
N GLU A 68 3.13 -4.38 -43.24
CA GLU A 68 4.34 -4.16 -42.47
C GLU A 68 4.54 -2.66 -42.28
N LEU A 69 4.85 -2.25 -41.05
CA LEU A 69 5.19 -0.85 -40.77
C LEU A 69 6.47 -0.51 -41.54
N SER A 70 6.41 0.56 -42.32
CA SER A 70 7.60 1.03 -43.03
C SER A 70 8.69 1.45 -42.01
N PRO A 71 9.98 1.35 -42.37
CA PRO A 71 11.06 1.83 -41.50
C PRO A 71 10.91 3.31 -41.11
N GLN A 72 10.25 4.11 -41.95
CA GLN A 72 9.95 5.51 -41.67
C GLN A 72 8.84 5.67 -40.61
N GLU A 73 7.74 4.92 -40.72
CA GLU A 73 6.65 4.91 -39.72
C GLU A 73 7.18 4.45 -38.35
N LEU A 74 8.06 3.45 -38.33
CA LEU A 74 8.68 2.97 -37.09
C LEU A 74 9.57 4.03 -36.44
N ARG A 75 10.35 4.78 -37.24
CA ARG A 75 11.16 5.91 -36.75
C ARG A 75 10.30 7.03 -36.18
N TRP A 76 9.21 7.40 -36.86
CA TRP A 76 8.27 8.40 -36.37
C TRP A 76 7.58 7.98 -35.08
N ALA A 77 7.16 6.71 -34.97
CA ALA A 77 6.63 6.17 -33.73
C ALA A 77 7.67 6.22 -32.60
N GLY A 78 8.93 5.87 -32.90
CA GLY A 78 10.05 5.98 -31.96
C GLY A 78 10.27 7.43 -31.49
N PHE A 79 10.34 8.40 -32.42
CA PHE A 79 10.47 9.82 -32.07
C PHE A 79 9.30 10.33 -31.25
N SER A 80 8.07 9.92 -31.58
CA SER A 80 6.87 10.30 -30.84
C SER A 80 6.90 9.76 -29.41
N LEU A 81 7.35 8.51 -29.23
CA LEU A 81 7.48 7.90 -27.91
C LEU A 81 8.56 8.59 -27.07
N VAL A 82 9.72 8.87 -27.66
CA VAL A 82 10.79 9.62 -26.99
C VAL A 82 10.31 11.02 -26.62
N GLY A 83 9.67 11.73 -27.55
CA GLY A 83 9.10 13.05 -27.29
C GLY A 83 8.06 13.04 -26.17
N GLY A 84 7.18 12.04 -26.15
CA GLY A 84 6.20 11.85 -25.09
C GLY A 84 6.84 11.62 -23.72
N LEU A 85 7.86 10.77 -23.65
CA LEU A 85 8.62 10.54 -22.41
C LEU A 85 9.35 11.80 -21.94
N LEU A 86 9.89 12.59 -22.87
CA LEU A 86 10.58 13.84 -22.57
C LEU A 86 9.60 14.87 -21.99
N LEU A 87 8.43 15.04 -22.60
CA LEU A 87 7.36 15.88 -22.08
C LEU A 87 6.87 15.42 -20.72
N PHE A 88 6.72 14.10 -20.52
CA PHE A 88 6.37 13.54 -19.22
C PHE A 88 7.42 13.84 -18.16
N GLY A 89 8.71 13.66 -18.46
CA GLY A 89 9.80 13.98 -17.54
C GLY A 89 9.85 15.46 -17.17
N LEU A 90 9.65 16.35 -18.15
CA LEU A 90 9.55 17.79 -17.90
C LEU A 90 8.34 18.14 -17.03
N ALA A 91 7.19 17.52 -17.27
CA ALA A 91 6.01 17.72 -16.45
C ALA A 91 6.24 17.24 -15.01
N TYR A 92 6.81 16.05 -14.83
CA TYR A 92 7.14 15.48 -13.52
C TYR A 92 8.08 16.38 -12.72
N PHE A 93 9.19 16.79 -13.34
CA PHE A 93 10.16 17.68 -12.69
C PHE A 93 9.57 19.08 -12.43
N GLY A 94 8.76 19.59 -13.36
CA GLY A 94 8.01 20.83 -13.20
C GLY A 94 7.07 20.77 -12.00
N THR A 95 6.35 19.65 -11.83
CA THR A 95 5.46 19.45 -10.69
C THR A 95 6.20 19.37 -9.37
N GLU A 96 7.35 18.67 -9.29
CA GLU A 96 8.16 18.64 -8.07
C GLU A 96 8.67 20.04 -7.68
N ARG A 97 9.07 20.87 -8.67
CA ARG A 97 9.57 22.22 -8.40
C ARG A 97 8.46 23.20 -8.02
N LEU A 98 7.30 23.13 -8.67
CA LEU A 98 6.17 24.05 -8.43
C LEU A 98 5.36 23.68 -7.18
N TRP A 99 5.21 22.39 -6.87
CA TRP A 99 4.48 21.88 -5.70
C TRP A 99 5.42 21.24 -4.66
N SER A 100 6.64 21.75 -4.54
CA SER A 100 7.57 21.30 -3.50
C SER A 100 6.95 21.49 -2.11
N VAL A 101 6.89 20.38 -1.36
CA VAL A 101 6.34 20.34 0.01
C VAL A 101 7.42 20.66 1.06
N GLU A 102 8.69 20.66 0.69
CA GLU A 102 9.83 21.02 1.55
C GLU A 102 9.69 22.38 2.23
N PRO A 103 9.38 23.51 1.55
CA PRO A 103 9.22 24.79 2.23
C PRO A 103 8.05 24.79 3.21
N LEU A 104 7.00 24.03 2.95
CA LEU A 104 5.88 23.86 3.89
C LEU A 104 6.30 23.04 5.11
N ARG A 105 7.05 21.95 4.90
CA ARG A 105 7.61 21.12 5.98
C ARG A 105 8.60 21.89 6.85
N GLU A 106 9.44 22.73 6.26
CA GLU A 106 10.38 23.59 7.00
C GLU A 106 9.63 24.60 7.85
N LYS A 107 8.63 25.30 7.29
CA LYS A 107 7.76 26.19 8.05
C LYS A 107 7.06 25.47 9.21
N GLU A 108 6.48 24.30 8.96
CA GLU A 108 5.86 23.46 9.99
C GLU A 108 6.84 23.11 11.12
N ARG A 109 8.08 22.70 10.78
CA ARG A 109 9.13 22.40 11.76
C ARG A 109 9.55 23.63 12.57
N THR A 110 9.66 24.80 11.93
CA THR A 110 10.05 26.03 12.63
C THR A 110 8.98 26.48 13.61
N GLU A 111 7.70 26.45 13.22
CA GLU A 111 6.58 26.78 14.10
C GLU A 111 6.46 25.77 15.25
N PHE A 112 6.65 24.48 14.97
CA PHE A 112 6.66 23.46 16.03
C PHE A 112 7.78 23.67 17.05
N LYS A 113 9.01 24.02 16.61
CA LYS A 113 10.12 24.33 17.52
C LYS A 113 9.86 25.55 18.39
N LYS A 114 9.16 26.57 17.87
CA LYS A 114 8.76 27.74 18.67
C LYS A 114 7.83 27.34 19.82
N LEU A 115 6.88 26.44 19.54
CA LEU A 115 5.90 25.98 20.53
C LEU A 115 6.44 24.90 21.47
N PHE A 116 7.39 24.08 21.01
CA PHE A 116 7.96 22.96 21.77
C PHE A 116 9.50 22.91 21.62
N PRO A 117 10.24 23.83 22.28
CA PRO A 117 11.69 23.96 22.10
C PRO A 117 12.50 22.74 22.51
N ASN A 118 11.99 21.96 23.47
CA ASN A 118 12.66 20.77 24.01
C ASN A 118 12.17 19.44 23.40
N ALA A 119 11.23 19.48 22.45
CA ALA A 119 10.70 18.26 21.83
C ALA A 119 11.52 17.87 20.59
N PRO A 120 11.91 16.59 20.43
CA PRO A 120 12.62 16.14 19.25
C PRO A 120 11.71 16.24 18.03
N VAL A 121 12.14 16.90 16.97
CA VAL A 121 11.32 17.12 15.76
C VAL A 121 11.33 15.87 14.87
N ARG A 122 10.45 14.89 15.16
CA ARG A 122 10.24 13.70 14.33
C ARG A 122 8.75 13.55 14.04
N ALA A 123 8.36 13.70 12.77
CA ALA A 123 6.96 13.65 12.33
C ALA A 123 6.05 14.60 13.13
N VAL A 124 6.21 15.91 12.93
CA VAL A 124 5.49 16.98 13.65
C VAL A 124 3.99 16.71 13.77
N ARG A 125 3.34 16.35 12.65
CA ARG A 125 1.93 15.98 12.63
C ARG A 125 1.56 14.84 13.57
N GLU A 126 2.35 13.76 13.61
CA GLU A 126 2.11 12.61 14.48
C GLU A 126 2.33 12.97 15.95
N GLN A 127 3.27 13.86 16.26
CA GLN A 127 3.48 14.36 17.62
C GLN A 127 2.38 15.30 18.10
N VAL A 128 1.86 16.14 17.20
CA VAL A 128 0.71 17.00 17.52
C VAL A 128 -0.53 16.14 17.71
N LEU A 129 -0.75 15.15 16.85
CA LEU A 129 -1.85 14.20 17.00
C LEU A 129 -1.71 13.38 18.28
N SER A 130 -0.52 12.88 18.64
CA SER A 130 -0.34 12.12 19.88
C SER A 130 -0.49 12.95 21.15
N LYS A 131 -0.17 14.26 21.10
CA LYS A 131 -0.45 15.18 22.22
C LYS A 131 -1.91 15.62 22.29
N ALA A 132 -2.59 15.73 21.16
CA ALA A 132 -4.00 16.11 21.08
C ALA A 132 -4.92 14.93 21.43
N SER A 133 -4.54 13.72 21.03
CA SER A 133 -5.20 12.46 21.37
C SER A 133 -4.83 12.06 22.79
N LYS A 134 -5.47 12.71 23.78
CA LYS A 134 -5.32 12.43 25.21
C LYS A 134 -5.80 11.02 25.66
N GLU A 135 -6.17 10.11 24.76
CA GLU A 135 -6.92 8.90 25.12
C GLU A 135 -6.21 7.55 24.97
N GLU A 136 -4.99 7.46 24.41
CA GLU A 136 -4.22 6.21 24.50
C GLU A 136 -2.98 6.41 25.37
N SER A 137 -3.19 6.19 26.67
CA SER A 137 -2.16 6.09 27.70
C SER A 137 -0.96 5.28 27.20
N PHE A 138 0.25 5.79 27.42
CA PHE A 138 1.53 5.13 27.21
C PHE A 138 1.73 3.93 28.18
N GLN A 139 0.79 2.97 28.19
CA GLN A 139 0.76 1.86 29.14
C GLN A 139 2.02 0.99 29.04
N LEU A 140 2.54 0.79 27.82
CA LEU A 140 3.77 0.04 27.61
C LEU A 140 4.98 0.75 28.23
N SER A 141 5.14 2.05 28.00
CA SER A 141 6.27 2.83 28.54
C SER A 141 6.23 2.87 30.06
N GLN A 142 5.04 2.99 30.65
CA GLN A 142 4.87 2.93 32.10
C GLN A 142 5.23 1.55 32.66
N LYS A 143 4.73 0.46 32.06
CA LYS A 143 5.01 -0.91 32.52
C LYS A 143 6.47 -1.31 32.35
N LEU A 144 7.13 -0.83 31.30
CA LEU A 144 8.59 -1.01 31.13
C LEU A 144 9.39 -0.23 32.16
N SER A 145 8.96 0.98 32.52
CA SER A 145 9.58 1.75 33.61
C SER A 145 9.42 1.03 34.95
N GLU A 146 8.24 0.53 35.28
CA GLU A 146 8.01 -0.25 36.50
C GLU A 146 8.85 -1.54 36.53
N LEU A 147 8.94 -2.24 35.40
CA LEU A 147 9.79 -3.42 35.26
C LEU A 147 11.26 -3.09 35.53
N SER A 148 11.79 -1.98 34.99
CA SER A 148 13.19 -1.57 35.21
C SER A 148 13.52 -1.27 36.67
N THR A 149 12.54 -0.84 37.48
CA THR A 149 12.76 -0.60 38.92
C THR A 149 12.75 -1.89 39.74
N LYS A 150 12.13 -2.96 39.23
CA LYS A 150 11.99 -4.24 39.92
C LYS A 150 13.07 -5.26 39.55
N LEU A 151 13.68 -5.13 38.36
CA LEU A 151 14.72 -6.04 37.89
C LEU A 151 16.09 -5.70 38.50
N SER A 152 16.71 -6.67 39.16
CA SER A 152 18.12 -6.58 39.55
C SER A 152 19.05 -6.94 38.37
N SER A 153 20.29 -6.45 38.41
CA SER A 153 21.33 -6.68 37.38
C SER A 153 21.69 -8.14 37.14
N ASP A 154 21.30 -9.02 38.06
CA ASP A 154 21.67 -10.44 38.08
C ASP A 154 20.65 -11.34 37.35
N LEU A 155 19.65 -10.75 36.68
CA LEU A 155 18.59 -11.45 35.96
C LEU A 155 18.83 -11.42 34.46
N LYS A 156 18.74 -12.58 33.81
CA LYS A 156 18.80 -12.71 32.35
C LYS A 156 17.39 -12.78 31.79
N LEU A 157 17.02 -11.81 30.97
CA LEU A 157 15.72 -11.77 30.29
C LEU A 157 15.85 -12.29 28.87
N TYR A 158 14.92 -13.15 28.47
CA TYR A 158 14.91 -13.74 27.12
C TYR A 158 13.67 -13.38 26.31
N SER A 159 12.54 -13.06 26.96
CA SER A 159 11.33 -12.61 26.26
C SER A 159 10.60 -11.50 27.01
N LEU A 160 10.12 -10.52 26.24
CA LEU A 160 9.23 -9.43 26.65
C LEU A 160 8.07 -9.36 25.65
N GLU A 161 6.88 -9.78 26.08
CA GLU A 161 5.68 -9.83 25.23
C GLU A 161 4.63 -8.87 25.80
N PHE A 162 4.15 -7.93 24.98
CA PHE A 162 3.07 -7.02 25.36
C PHE A 162 1.80 -7.36 24.57
N SER A 163 0.75 -7.75 25.27
CA SER A 163 -0.53 -8.12 24.66
C SER A 163 -1.70 -7.74 25.56
N LYS A 164 -2.72 -7.10 24.98
CA LYS A 164 -3.99 -6.73 25.65
C LYS A 164 -3.78 -6.17 27.06
N ASP A 165 -2.95 -5.15 27.16
CA ASP A 165 -2.63 -4.45 28.40
C ASP A 165 -1.89 -5.29 29.45
N SER A 166 -1.19 -6.36 29.08
CA SER A 166 -0.32 -7.09 29.99
C SER A 166 1.09 -7.22 29.42
N LEU A 167 2.10 -6.97 30.27
CA LEU A 167 3.51 -7.19 29.94
C LEU A 167 3.96 -8.51 30.58
N LEU A 168 4.27 -9.48 29.72
CA LEU A 168 4.74 -10.80 30.11
C LEU A 168 6.25 -10.88 29.92
N VAL A 169 6.96 -11.18 31.00
CA VAL A 169 8.42 -11.19 31.06
C VAL A 169 8.90 -12.57 31.45
N LYS A 170 9.78 -13.16 30.62
CA LYS A 170 10.42 -14.46 30.89
C LYS A 170 11.92 -14.28 31.06
N GLY A 171 12.46 -14.88 32.11
CA GLY A 171 13.89 -14.81 32.39
C GLY A 171 14.37 -15.91 33.33
N GLU A 172 15.67 -15.89 33.61
CA GLU A 172 16.35 -16.78 34.55
C GLU A 172 17.10 -15.97 35.61
N GLY A 173 17.14 -16.50 36.82
CA GLY A 173 17.85 -15.88 37.94
C GLY A 173 18.21 -16.85 39.05
N LYS A 174 19.01 -16.35 40.00
CA LYS A 174 19.28 -17.06 41.27
C LYS A 174 17.99 -17.16 42.10
N GLU A 175 17.85 -18.25 42.85
CA GLU A 175 16.62 -18.59 43.58
C GLU A 175 16.15 -17.51 44.55
N GLU A 176 17.08 -16.85 45.24
CA GLU A 176 16.81 -15.75 46.18
C GLU A 176 16.21 -14.52 45.49
N VAL A 177 16.70 -14.20 44.29
CA VAL A 177 16.29 -13.02 43.51
C VAL A 177 14.92 -13.26 42.86
N VAL A 178 14.71 -14.46 42.33
CA VAL A 178 13.46 -14.83 41.65
C VAL A 178 12.29 -14.90 42.62
N ARG A 179 12.50 -15.36 43.86
CA ARG A 179 11.45 -15.41 44.90
C ARG A 179 10.98 -14.02 45.34
N GLY A 180 11.84 -13.01 45.28
CA GLY A 180 11.47 -11.62 45.60
C GLY A 180 10.52 -10.96 44.59
N LEU A 181 10.40 -11.50 43.37
CA LEU A 181 9.63 -10.92 42.28
C LEU A 181 8.16 -11.37 42.23
N SER A 182 7.73 -12.27 43.12
CA SER A 182 6.39 -12.90 43.10
C SER A 182 5.95 -13.40 41.71
N PRO A 183 6.75 -14.26 41.05
CA PRO A 183 6.48 -14.71 39.70
C PRO A 183 5.22 -15.59 39.60
N LYS A 184 4.54 -15.52 38.44
CA LYS A 184 3.35 -16.30 38.11
C LYS A 184 3.67 -17.79 37.92
N SER A 185 4.86 -18.10 37.41
CA SER A 185 5.35 -19.47 37.22
C SER A 185 6.86 -19.53 37.47
N VAL A 186 7.32 -20.63 38.07
CA VAL A 186 8.73 -20.89 38.36
C VAL A 186 9.08 -22.31 37.94
N LYS A 187 10.16 -22.47 37.17
CA LYS A 187 10.68 -23.78 36.76
C LYS A 187 12.16 -23.90 37.11
N LYS A 188 12.56 -25.03 37.70
CA LYS A 188 13.97 -25.33 37.99
C LYS A 188 14.67 -25.76 36.70
N THR A 189 15.74 -25.08 36.33
CA THR A 189 16.60 -25.51 35.22
C THR A 189 17.67 -26.50 35.69
N PRO A 190 18.18 -27.37 34.79
CA PRO A 190 19.23 -28.35 35.10
C PRO A 190 20.53 -27.72 35.63
N SER A 191 20.73 -26.43 35.36
CA SER A 191 21.89 -25.62 35.74
C SER A 191 21.83 -25.07 37.18
N GLY A 192 20.74 -25.36 37.92
CA GLY A 192 20.55 -24.88 39.30
C GLY A 192 19.99 -23.46 39.43
N THR A 193 19.56 -22.83 38.33
CA THR A 193 18.85 -21.54 38.32
C THR A 193 17.32 -21.72 38.26
N LEU A 194 16.57 -20.64 38.48
CA LEU A 194 15.12 -20.63 38.33
C LEU A 194 14.71 -19.82 37.10
N GLU A 195 14.02 -20.45 36.17
CA GLU A 195 13.23 -19.76 35.14
C GLU A 195 11.97 -19.19 35.79
N PHE A 196 11.64 -17.93 35.48
CA PHE A 196 10.46 -17.25 35.99
C PHE A 196 9.64 -16.62 34.87
N GLU A 197 8.33 -16.59 35.08
CA GLU A 197 7.37 -15.84 34.28
C GLU A 197 6.71 -14.77 35.16
N LEU A 198 6.85 -13.50 34.79
CA LEU A 198 6.26 -12.37 35.48
C LEU A 198 5.19 -11.73 34.58
N GLU A 199 3.99 -11.52 35.11
CA GLU A 199 2.91 -10.80 34.44
C GLU A 199 2.70 -9.46 35.16
N LEU A 200 2.94 -8.36 34.46
CA LEU A 200 2.62 -7.01 34.93
C LEU A 200 1.33 -6.54 34.23
N ARG A 201 0.29 -6.29 35.04
CA ARG A 201 -0.99 -5.73 34.62
C ARG A 201 -1.02 -4.23 34.84
#